data_AF-A0A0A1H2D1-F1
#
_entry.id   AF-A0A0A1H2D1-F1
#
_cell.length_a   1.000
_cell.length_b   1.000
_cell.length_c   1.000
_cell.angle_alpha   90.00
_cell.angle_beta   90.00
_cell.angle_gamma   90.00
#
_symmetry.space_group_name_H-M   'P 1'
#
loop_
_entity.id
_entity.type
_entity.pdbx_description
1 polymer ?
#
loop_
_entity_poly.entity_id
_entity_poly.type
_entity_poly.pdbx_seq_one_letter_code
_entity_poly.pdbx_strand_id
1 'polypeptide(L)' 'MAKIDDSVKLTSFKGNLYDVMKLILAKRGVSVGRARNPLPHVEDDEMDHVEVVRQHIDDAIAEFTK' A
#
# COMPACT_ATOMS: atom_id res chain seq x y z
N MET A 1 -11.52 18.17 2.57
CA MET A 1 -11.60 17.56 3.91
C MET A 1 -11.09 16.12 3.77
N ALA A 2 -9.76 15.93 3.77
CA ALA A 2 -9.16 14.61 3.64
C ALA A 2 -9.58 13.78 4.85
N LYS A 3 -10.47 12.81 4.64
CA LYS A 3 -11.09 12.03 5.71
C LYS A 3 -10.11 10.96 6.13
N ILE A 4 -10.00 10.74 7.44
CA ILE A 4 -9.21 9.71 8.14
C ILE A 4 -9.36 8.27 7.58
N ASP A 5 -10.33 8.04 6.69
CA ASP A 5 -10.67 6.77 6.04
C ASP A 5 -9.52 6.12 5.24
N ASP A 6 -8.67 6.91 4.57
CA ASP A 6 -7.58 6.34 3.75
C ASP A 6 -6.51 5.60 4.57
N SER A 7 -6.27 6.04 5.81
CA SER A 7 -5.37 5.34 6.73
C SER A 7 -5.93 3.98 7.18
N VAL A 8 -7.27 3.82 7.20
CA VAL A 8 -7.94 2.56 7.59
C VAL A 8 -7.73 1.48 6.54
N LYS A 9 -7.64 1.86 5.26
CA LYS A 9 -7.37 0.93 4.15
C LYS A 9 -5.97 0.30 4.24
N LEU A 10 -4.97 1.08 4.61
CA LEU A 10 -3.59 0.58 4.82
C LEU A 10 -3.48 -0.46 5.95
N THR A 11 -4.38 -0.41 6.94
CA THR A 11 -4.33 -1.30 8.11
C THR A 11 -5.28 -2.49 8.04
N SER A 12 -6.06 -2.63 6.97
CA SER A 12 -7.09 -3.67 6.83
C SER A 12 -6.66 -4.89 6.01
N PHE A 13 -5.39 -4.96 5.62
CA PHE A 13 -4.81 -6.13 4.96
C PHE A 13 -4.59 -7.29 5.95
N LYS A 14 -4.74 -8.53 5.47
CA LYS A 14 -4.30 -9.73 6.19
C LYS A 14 -2.78 -9.77 6.35
N GLY A 15 -2.07 -9.29 5.32
CA GLY A 15 -0.61 -9.17 5.30
C GLY A 15 -0.07 -8.06 6.22
N ASN A 16 1.24 -8.12 6.49
CA ASN A 16 1.88 -7.08 7.30
C ASN A 16 1.94 -5.74 6.56
N LEU A 17 1.74 -4.63 7.28
CA LEU A 17 1.82 -3.27 6.73
C LEU A 17 3.12 -3.02 5.94
N TYR A 18 4.28 -3.49 6.42
CA TYR A 18 5.54 -3.32 5.69
C TYR A 18 5.57 -4.05 4.35
N ASP A 19 4.86 -5.17 4.25
CA ASP A 19 4.73 -5.91 3.00
C ASP A 19 3.82 -5.18 2.00
N VAL A 20 2.71 -4.61 2.48
CA VAL A 20 1.84 -3.71 1.71
C VAL A 20 2.63 -2.53 1.16
N MET A 21 3.41 -1.84 2.02
CA MET A 21 4.22 -0.69 1.61
C MET A 21 5.28 -1.06 0.56
N LYS A 22 5.93 -2.22 0.72
CA LYS A 22 6.90 -2.71 -0.26
C LYS A 22 6.26 -3.04 -1.60
N LEU A 23 5.06 -3.60 -1.60
CA LEU A 23 4.29 -3.86 -2.81
C LEU A 23 3.91 -2.57 -3.56
N ILE A 24 3.48 -1.53 -2.82
CA ILE A 24 3.20 -0.21 -3.38
C ILE A 24 4.46 0.39 -4.02
N LEU A 25 5.60 0.32 -3.32
CA LEU A 25 6.90 0.78 -3.84
C LEU A 25 7.34 -0.02 -5.08
N ALA A 26 7.15 -1.34 -5.09
CA ALA A 26 7.45 -2.19 -6.24
C ALA A 26 6.61 -1.82 -7.47
N LYS A 27 5.31 -1.51 -7.29
CA LYS A 27 4.43 -1.01 -8.36
C LYS A 27 4.87 0.34 -8.91
N ARG A 28 5.59 1.14 -8.12
CA ARG A 28 6.24 2.39 -8.55
C ARG A 28 7.65 2.19 -9.12
N GLY A 29 8.06 0.94 -9.36
CA GLY A 29 9.34 0.59 -9.96
C GLY A 29 10.52 0.50 -8.98
N VAL A 30 10.28 0.53 -7.66
CA VAL A 30 11.36 0.42 -6.66
C VAL A 30 11.60 -1.05 -6.30
N SER A 31 12.83 -1.53 -6.49
CA SER A 31 13.21 -2.92 -6.17
C SER A 31 13.49 -3.13 -4.67
N VAL A 32 12.47 -3.50 -3.88
CA VAL A 32 12.55 -3.65 -2.40
C VAL A 32 12.21 -5.05 -1.86
N GLY A 33 11.89 -6.00 -2.75
CA GLY A 33 11.48 -7.36 -2.38
C GLY A 33 10.22 -7.40 -1.50
N ARG A 34 10.03 -8.49 -0.75
CA ARG A 34 8.92 -8.67 0.20
C ARG A 34 9.34 -8.46 1.65
N ALA A 35 8.40 -8.42 2.57
CA ALA A 35 8.70 -8.50 4.00
C ALA A 35 9.42 -9.82 4.31
N ARG A 36 10.34 -9.81 5.28
CA ARG A 36 11.08 -11.02 5.67
C ARG A 36 10.24 -11.83 6.66
N ASN A 37 10.32 -13.16 6.59
CA ASN A 37 9.76 -14.04 7.60
C ASN A 37 10.26 -13.65 9.01
N PRO A 38 9.40 -13.72 10.05
CA PRO A 38 8.08 -14.36 10.08
C PRO A 38 6.90 -13.44 9.73
N LEU A 39 7.15 -12.25 9.16
CA LEU A 39 6.06 -11.31 8.86
C LEU A 39 5.14 -11.86 7.75
N PRO A 40 3.81 -11.84 7.94
CA PRO A 40 2.87 -12.35 6.96
C PRO A 40 2.91 -11.51 5.68
N HIS A 41 2.86 -12.19 4.55
CA HIS A 41 2.77 -11.55 3.24
C HIS A 41 1.32 -11.22 2.90
N VAL A 42 1.12 -10.15 2.14
CA VAL A 42 -0.16 -9.86 1.48
C VAL A 42 -0.48 -10.97 0.49
N GLU A 43 -1.70 -11.50 0.59
CA GLU A 43 -2.21 -12.58 -0.26
C GLU A 43 -2.63 -12.06 -1.64
N ASP A 44 -2.68 -12.94 -2.64
CA ASP A 44 -3.00 -12.56 -4.02
C ASP A 44 -4.42 -11.97 -4.15
N ASP A 45 -5.36 -12.39 -3.30
CA ASP A 45 -6.74 -11.88 -3.28
C ASP A 45 -6.86 -10.44 -2.75
N GLU A 46 -5.80 -9.90 -2.15
CA GLU A 46 -5.74 -8.52 -1.66
C GLU A 46 -5.00 -7.57 -2.63
N MET A 47 -4.51 -8.06 -3.77
CA MET A 47 -3.71 -7.26 -4.70
C MET A 47 -4.48 -6.11 -5.35
N ASP A 48 -5.79 -6.27 -5.55
CA ASP A 48 -6.66 -5.17 -6.00
C ASP A 48 -6.74 -4.06 -4.96
N HIS A 49 -6.74 -4.42 -3.68
CA HIS A 49 -6.75 -3.44 -2.59
C HIS A 49 -5.41 -2.68 -2.50
N VAL A 50 -4.28 -3.36 -2.74
CA VAL A 50 -2.96 -2.70 -2.88
C VAL A 50 -2.98 -1.64 -3.99
N GLU A 51 -3.65 -1.93 -5.11
CA GLU A 51 -3.77 -1.01 -6.23
C GLU A 51 -4.59 0.23 -5.89
N VAL A 52 -5.74 0.05 -5.21
CA VAL A 52 -6.57 1.16 -4.73
C VAL A 52 -5.78 2.08 -3.79
N VAL A 53 -5.05 1.50 -2.83
CA VAL A 53 -4.24 2.27 -1.88
C VAL A 53 -3.11 3.00 -2.59
N ARG A 54 -2.43 2.36 -3.56
CA ARG A 54 -1.41 3.02 -4.39
C ARG A 54 -1.98 4.27 -5.07
N GLN A 55 -3.15 4.14 -5.70
CA GLN A 55 -3.79 5.23 -6.43
C GLN A 55 -4.18 6.38 -5.50
N HIS A 56 -4.72 6.09 -4.31
CA HIS A 56 -5.03 7.13 -3.32
C HIS A 56 -3.78 7.93 -2.90
N ILE A 57 -2.63 7.25 -2.73
CA ILE A 57 -1.37 7.93 -2.42
C ILE A 57 -0.91 8.77 -3.62
N ASP A 58 -1.04 8.26 -4.85
CA ASP A 58 -0.69 9.01 -6.07
C ASP A 58 -1.55 10.28 -6.22
N ASP A 59 -2.86 10.16 -5.96
CA ASP A 59 -3.81 11.28 -5.99
C ASP A 59 -3.48 12.33 -4.92
N ALA A 60 -3.19 11.90 -3.68
CA ALA A 60 -2.80 12.79 -2.61
C ALA A 60 -1.47 13.51 -2.91
N ILE A 61 -0.48 12.81 -3.47
CA ILE A 61 0.76 13.45 -3.93
C ILE A 61 0.43 14.52 -4.98
N ALA A 62 -0.39 14.20 -5.97
CA ALA A 62 -0.76 15.14 -7.03
C ALA A 62 -1.57 16.35 -6.51
N GLU A 63 -2.34 16.19 -5.43
CA GLU A 63 -3.09 17.27 -4.76
C GLU A 63 -2.16 18.21 -3.99
N PHE A 64 -1.21 17.67 -3.22
CA PHE A 64 -0.41 18.45 -2.26
C PHE A 64 0.99 18.84 -2.72
N THR A 65 1.44 18.38 -3.90
CA THR A 65 2.76 18.73 -4.47
C THR A 65 2.68 19.62 -5.72
N LYS A 66 1.50 20.17 -6.05
CA LYS A 66 1.31 21.21 -7.07
C LYS A 66 1.39 22.61 -6.49
#